data_AF-A0A2U3I3S5-F1
#
_entry.id   AF-A0A2U3I3S5-F1
#
_cell.length_a   1.000
_cell.length_b   1.000
_cell.length_c   1.000
_cell.angle_alpha   90.00
_cell.angle_beta   90.00
_cell.angle_gamma   90.00
#
_symmetry.space_group_name_H-M   'P 1'
#
loop_
_entity.id
_entity.type
_entity.pdbx_description
1 polymer ?
#
loop_
_entity_poly.entity_id
_entity_poly.type
_entity_poly.pdbx_seq_one_letter_code
_entity_poly.pdbx_strand_id
1 'polypeptide(L)'
;MQMSSNVAKRDHQSPKVGTPAWLQCEVKRYLDSGDYDSNFTGWPGDNFVDVAQKATLRLRTSLVEETHRRADGFCSQVMVPDDLHAWARNKLSPMVDGLFPADERSIILDMLARNVVFLTAENIERILKQQMWLSTAWDIANLYLASIGASVLSQDACHIVGLSEETTCYVSMSYFAETDPCADFVVHEAAHVFHNCKRTTLGLNESRRKEYLLNIHYARRETFAYACEAYSRITSMTASTTQRQEALKRHADDFLPPDERVDHGEYLDILGEAVRARNGWQHILKRCAPDKVR
;
A
#
# COMPACT_ATOMS: atom_id res chain seq x y z
N MET A 1 25.55 34.12 -53.65
CA MET A 1 24.90 32.80 -53.72
C MET A 1 24.76 32.30 -52.29
N GLN A 2 23.70 32.75 -51.60
CA GLN A 2 23.37 32.38 -50.23
C GLN A 2 22.39 31.20 -50.31
N MET A 3 22.77 30.05 -49.77
CA MET A 3 21.82 28.98 -49.50
C MET A 3 21.24 29.19 -48.10
N SER A 4 19.97 29.57 -48.07
CA SER A 4 19.16 29.69 -46.87
C SER A 4 18.93 28.30 -46.25
N SER A 5 19.41 28.10 -45.03
CA SER A 5 19.01 26.99 -44.17
C SER A 5 17.61 27.26 -43.61
N ASN A 6 16.60 26.63 -44.19
CA ASN A 6 15.24 26.64 -43.66
C ASN A 6 15.11 25.56 -42.58
N VAL A 7 15.56 25.87 -41.36
CA VAL A 7 15.22 25.06 -40.18
C VAL A 7 13.88 25.56 -39.66
N ALA A 8 12.81 24.85 -40.03
CA ALA A 8 11.49 25.07 -39.48
C ALA A 8 11.51 24.76 -37.97
N LYS A 9 11.56 25.80 -37.14
CA LYS A 9 11.17 25.73 -35.73
C LYS A 9 9.70 25.32 -35.68
N ARG A 10 9.42 24.06 -35.35
CA ARG A 10 8.07 23.66 -34.93
C ARG A 10 7.90 24.13 -33.49
N ASP A 11 7.40 25.35 -33.33
CA ASP A 11 6.82 25.80 -32.08
C ASP A 11 5.66 24.86 -31.74
N HIS A 12 5.88 23.88 -30.85
CA HIS A 12 4.79 23.16 -30.22
C HIS A 12 4.16 24.12 -29.21
N GLN A 13 3.27 25.00 -29.71
CA GLN A 13 2.46 25.84 -28.85
C GLN A 13 1.66 24.93 -27.93
N SER A 14 1.94 24.99 -26.63
CA SER A 14 1.15 24.28 -25.62
C SER A 14 -0.33 24.65 -25.81
N PRO A 15 -1.25 23.67 -25.79
CA PRO A 15 -2.65 23.94 -26.03
C PRO A 15 -3.17 24.95 -25.02
N LYS A 16 -4.02 25.87 -25.50
CA LYS A 16 -4.59 26.93 -24.67
C LYS A 16 -5.37 26.32 -23.50
N VAL A 17 -5.12 26.82 -22.29
CA VAL A 17 -5.78 26.37 -21.05
C VAL A 17 -7.30 26.36 -21.20
N GLY A 18 -7.96 25.33 -20.67
CA GLY A 18 -9.41 25.15 -20.72
C GLY A 18 -9.96 24.63 -22.05
N THR A 19 -9.13 24.46 -23.09
CA THR A 19 -9.56 23.83 -24.36
C THR A 19 -9.63 22.31 -24.25
N PRO A 20 -10.41 21.63 -25.10
CA PRO A 20 -10.45 20.16 -25.11
C PRO A 20 -9.07 19.50 -25.28
N ALA A 21 -8.20 20.08 -26.10
CA ALA A 21 -6.83 19.58 -26.30
C ALA A 21 -5.98 19.70 -25.03
N TRP A 22 -6.13 20.81 -24.29
CA TRP A 22 -5.44 21.00 -23.01
C TRP A 22 -5.95 20.01 -21.95
N LEU A 23 -7.28 19.80 -21.86
CA LEU A 23 -7.86 18.83 -20.94
C LEU A 23 -7.36 17.39 -21.21
N GLN A 24 -7.15 17.03 -22.47
CA GLN A 24 -6.56 15.73 -22.81
C GLN A 24 -5.09 15.63 -22.41
N CYS A 25 -4.34 16.74 -22.47
CA CYS A 25 -2.97 16.77 -21.96
C CYS A 25 -2.92 16.59 -20.44
N GLU A 26 -3.85 17.20 -19.68
CA GLU A 26 -3.93 17.01 -18.23
C GLU A 26 -4.34 15.57 -17.86
N VAL A 27 -5.29 14.97 -18.58
CA VAL A 27 -5.62 13.55 -18.42
C VAL A 27 -4.40 12.69 -18.69
N LYS A 28 -3.69 12.92 -19.80
CA LYS A 28 -2.50 12.16 -20.15
C LYS A 28 -1.42 12.30 -19.07
N ARG A 29 -1.16 13.53 -18.61
CA ARG A 29 -0.19 13.81 -17.54
C ARG A 29 -0.52 13.01 -16.29
N TYR A 30 -1.78 13.04 -15.85
CA TYR A 30 -2.24 12.26 -14.71
C TYR A 30 -2.07 10.75 -14.91
N LEU A 31 -2.41 10.22 -16.08
CA LEU A 31 -2.20 8.79 -16.36
C LEU A 31 -0.71 8.40 -16.37
N ASP A 32 0.16 9.23 -16.95
CA ASP A 32 1.59 8.94 -17.09
C ASP A 32 2.38 9.08 -15.77
N SER A 33 1.88 9.85 -14.80
CA SER A 33 2.68 10.22 -13.61
C SER A 33 1.93 10.17 -12.28
N GLY A 34 0.60 10.07 -12.28
CA GLY A 34 -0.23 10.26 -11.09
C GLY A 34 -0.40 11.74 -10.70
N ASP A 35 0.37 12.65 -11.29
CA ASP A 35 0.33 14.07 -10.95
C ASP A 35 -0.89 14.79 -11.53
N TYR A 36 -1.48 15.65 -10.70
CA TYR A 36 -2.57 16.54 -11.09
C TYR A 36 -2.46 17.88 -10.34
N ASP A 37 -3.06 18.94 -10.87
CA ASP A 37 -3.17 20.22 -10.13
C ASP A 37 -4.28 20.10 -9.08
N SER A 38 -3.93 20.16 -7.80
CA SER A 38 -4.90 20.08 -6.69
C SER A 38 -5.90 21.24 -6.66
N ASN A 39 -5.55 22.38 -7.26
CA ASN A 39 -6.44 23.53 -7.39
C ASN A 39 -7.31 23.47 -8.66
N PHE A 40 -7.04 22.52 -9.55
CA PHE A 40 -7.71 22.37 -10.85
C PHE A 40 -7.79 23.70 -11.63
N THR A 41 -6.70 24.46 -11.63
CA THR A 41 -6.62 25.77 -12.26
C THR A 41 -6.86 25.65 -13.75
N GLY A 42 -7.79 26.44 -14.29
CA GLY A 42 -8.09 26.46 -15.72
C GLY A 42 -9.02 25.34 -16.22
N TRP A 43 -9.47 24.45 -15.33
CA TRP A 43 -10.54 23.51 -15.63
C TRP A 43 -11.91 24.22 -15.71
N PRO A 44 -12.81 23.78 -16.61
CA PRO A 44 -14.12 24.41 -16.78
C PRO A 44 -15.07 24.08 -15.63
N GLY A 45 -15.85 25.07 -15.19
CA GLY A 45 -16.91 24.90 -14.20
C GLY A 45 -17.47 26.25 -13.72
N ASP A 46 -18.60 26.19 -13.01
CA ASP A 46 -19.34 27.38 -12.57
C ASP A 46 -18.77 28.01 -11.30
N ASN A 47 -18.10 27.20 -10.48
CA ASN A 47 -17.41 27.60 -9.26
C ASN A 47 -16.33 26.56 -8.88
N PHE A 48 -15.53 26.86 -7.86
CA PHE A 48 -14.41 26.01 -7.44
C PHE A 48 -14.82 24.56 -7.10
N VAL A 49 -15.96 24.35 -6.44
CA VAL A 49 -16.42 23.01 -6.07
C VAL A 49 -16.84 22.22 -7.30
N ASP A 50 -17.60 22.85 -8.20
CA ASP A 50 -18.02 22.26 -9.47
C ASP A 50 -16.82 21.90 -10.36
N VAL A 51 -15.83 22.81 -10.44
CA VAL A 51 -14.56 22.56 -11.15
C VAL A 51 -13.86 21.33 -10.59
N ALA A 52 -13.67 21.25 -9.27
CA ALA A 52 -12.99 20.12 -8.63
C ALA A 52 -13.72 18.79 -8.84
N GLN A 53 -15.06 18.79 -8.73
CA GLN A 53 -15.88 17.60 -8.97
C GLN A 53 -15.78 17.12 -10.42
N LYS A 54 -15.94 18.02 -11.39
CA LYS A 54 -15.85 17.70 -12.83
C LYS A 54 -14.46 17.21 -13.22
N ALA A 55 -13.41 17.88 -12.72
CA ALA A 55 -12.03 17.48 -12.99
C ALA A 55 -11.71 16.11 -12.41
N THR A 56 -12.03 15.89 -11.13
CA THR A 56 -11.86 14.61 -10.45
C THR A 56 -12.61 13.49 -11.16
N LEU A 57 -13.88 13.70 -11.53
CA LEU A 57 -14.67 12.71 -12.25
C LEU A 57 -14.05 12.37 -13.61
N ARG A 58 -13.54 13.37 -14.35
CA ARG A 58 -12.90 13.14 -15.64
C ARG A 58 -11.63 12.30 -15.49
N LEU A 59 -10.71 12.72 -14.61
CA LEU A 59 -9.45 12.02 -14.36
C LEU A 59 -9.68 10.58 -13.90
N ARG A 60 -10.65 10.37 -12.99
CA ARG A 60 -11.00 9.05 -12.47
C ARG A 60 -11.64 8.15 -13.52
N THR A 61 -12.53 8.69 -14.35
CA THR A 61 -13.13 7.94 -15.47
C THR A 61 -12.03 7.49 -16.44
N SER A 62 -11.12 8.39 -16.82
CA SER A 62 -10.02 8.04 -17.72
C SER A 62 -9.06 7.02 -17.10
N LEU A 63 -8.81 7.08 -15.79
CA LEU A 63 -8.02 6.05 -15.08
C LEU A 63 -8.67 4.67 -15.15
N VAL A 64 -9.98 4.59 -14.90
CA VAL A 64 -10.73 3.33 -14.98
C VAL A 64 -10.69 2.76 -16.39
N GLU A 65 -10.96 3.59 -17.40
CA GLU A 65 -10.93 3.18 -18.81
C GLU A 65 -9.55 2.66 -19.20
N GLU A 66 -8.49 3.37 -18.84
CA GLU A 66 -7.12 2.98 -19.15
C GLU A 66 -6.68 1.71 -18.39
N THR A 67 -7.10 1.57 -17.13
CA THR A 67 -6.83 0.36 -16.32
C THR A 67 -7.47 -0.86 -16.97
N HIS A 68 -8.75 -0.77 -17.34
CA HIS A 68 -9.44 -1.85 -18.04
C HIS A 68 -8.80 -2.16 -19.39
N ARG A 69 -8.46 -1.13 -20.18
CA ARG A 69 -7.80 -1.32 -21.48
C ARG A 69 -6.47 -2.07 -21.36
N ARG A 70 -5.71 -1.86 -20.29
CA ARG A 70 -4.43 -2.55 -20.06
C ARG A 70 -4.60 -3.93 -19.43
N ALA A 71 -5.64 -4.11 -18.62
CA ALA A 71 -5.99 -5.40 -18.04
C ALA A 71 -6.67 -6.35 -19.05
N ASP A 72 -7.18 -5.84 -20.16
CA ASP A 72 -7.82 -6.65 -21.20
C ASP A 72 -6.90 -7.78 -21.70
N GLY A 73 -7.44 -8.99 -21.76
CA GLY A 73 -6.69 -10.20 -22.12
C GLY A 73 -5.85 -10.82 -20.99
N PHE A 74 -5.76 -10.20 -19.81
CA PHE A 74 -5.12 -10.79 -18.64
C PHE A 74 -6.13 -11.49 -17.74
N CYS A 75 -5.80 -12.68 -17.27
CA CYS A 75 -6.59 -13.40 -16.29
C CYS A 75 -5.65 -14.03 -15.26
N SER A 76 -5.79 -13.63 -14.00
CA SER A 76 -5.00 -14.21 -12.91
C SER A 76 -5.52 -15.61 -12.60
N GLN A 77 -4.68 -16.63 -12.77
CA GLN A 77 -5.02 -18.04 -12.48
C GLN A 77 -4.77 -18.43 -11.03
N VAL A 78 -4.70 -17.45 -10.13
CA VAL A 78 -4.26 -17.71 -8.76
C VAL A 78 -5.42 -18.23 -7.92
N MET A 79 -5.17 -19.34 -7.20
CA MET A 79 -6.14 -19.94 -6.29
C MET A 79 -6.31 -19.07 -5.05
N VAL A 80 -7.51 -18.53 -4.86
CA VAL A 80 -7.87 -17.75 -3.67
C VAL A 80 -8.72 -18.56 -2.70
N PRO A 81 -8.63 -18.31 -1.39
CA PRO A 81 -9.56 -18.85 -0.41
C PRO A 81 -11.01 -18.46 -0.70
N ASP A 82 -11.95 -19.40 -0.52
CA ASP A 82 -13.39 -19.15 -0.72
C ASP A 82 -13.93 -18.07 0.24
N ASP A 83 -13.44 -18.04 1.48
CA ASP A 83 -13.77 -17.04 2.49
C ASP A 83 -12.51 -16.23 2.84
N LEU A 84 -12.30 -15.15 2.10
CA LEU A 84 -11.18 -14.22 2.31
C LEU A 84 -11.24 -13.54 3.68
N HIS A 85 -12.44 -13.30 4.23
CA HIS A 85 -12.58 -12.66 5.53
C HIS A 85 -12.14 -13.60 6.66
N ALA A 86 -12.62 -14.84 6.67
CA ALA A 86 -12.17 -15.85 7.64
C ALA A 86 -10.68 -16.14 7.48
N TRP A 87 -10.19 -16.21 6.24
CA TRP A 87 -8.77 -16.37 5.96
C TRP A 87 -7.93 -15.23 6.53
N ALA A 88 -8.29 -13.97 6.25
CA ALA A 88 -7.57 -12.79 6.74
C ALA A 88 -7.58 -12.72 8.27
N ARG A 89 -8.72 -13.03 8.89
CA ARG A 89 -8.83 -13.13 10.35
C ARG A 89 -7.82 -14.12 10.91
N ASN A 90 -7.81 -15.36 10.41
CA ASN A 90 -6.90 -16.40 10.88
C ASN A 90 -5.43 -16.03 10.65
N LYS A 91 -5.14 -15.41 9.50
CA LYS A 91 -3.81 -14.95 9.12
C LYS A 91 -3.27 -13.89 10.10
N LEU A 92 -4.11 -12.94 10.50
CA LEU A 92 -3.71 -11.80 11.35
C LEU A 92 -3.78 -12.10 12.85
N SER A 93 -4.47 -13.16 13.27
CA SER A 93 -4.62 -13.56 14.67
C SER A 93 -3.31 -13.59 15.46
N PRO A 94 -2.22 -14.25 15.01
CA PRO A 94 -0.98 -14.32 15.79
C PRO A 94 -0.37 -12.95 16.11
N MET A 95 -0.43 -12.02 15.15
CA MET A 95 0.07 -10.65 15.32
C MET A 95 -0.80 -9.88 16.31
N VAL A 96 -2.12 -9.92 16.16
CA VAL A 96 -3.04 -9.20 17.06
C VAL A 96 -3.00 -9.78 18.48
N ASP A 97 -2.98 -11.10 18.62
CA ASP A 97 -2.84 -11.78 19.91
C ASP A 97 -1.53 -11.41 20.62
N GLY A 98 -0.46 -11.24 19.84
CA GLY A 98 0.85 -10.87 20.32
C GLY A 98 0.97 -9.41 20.75
N LEU A 99 0.22 -8.51 20.12
CA LEU A 99 0.36 -7.06 20.30
C LEU A 99 -0.68 -6.45 21.26
N PHE A 100 -1.88 -7.01 21.33
CA PHE A 100 -3.02 -6.39 22.00
C PHE A 100 -3.53 -7.20 23.21
N PRO A 101 -4.13 -6.53 24.21
CA PRO A 101 -4.75 -7.19 25.36
C PRO A 101 -6.02 -7.94 24.94
N ALA A 102 -6.39 -8.98 25.70
CA ALA A 102 -7.41 -9.94 25.31
C ALA A 102 -8.79 -9.33 25.02
N ASP A 103 -9.13 -8.25 25.72
CA ASP A 103 -10.38 -7.49 25.61
C ASP A 103 -10.47 -6.66 24.31
N GLU A 104 -9.34 -6.35 23.65
CA GLU A 104 -9.30 -5.56 22.41
C GLU A 104 -9.15 -6.42 21.15
N ARG A 105 -8.67 -7.67 21.27
CA ARG A 105 -8.28 -8.50 20.11
C ARG A 105 -9.40 -8.74 19.12
N SER A 106 -10.58 -9.11 19.61
CA SER A 106 -11.68 -9.49 18.72
C SER A 106 -12.14 -8.32 17.86
N ILE A 107 -12.27 -7.12 18.43
CA ILE A 107 -12.72 -5.94 17.69
C ILE A 107 -11.67 -5.47 16.67
N ILE A 108 -10.39 -5.56 17.02
CA ILE A 108 -9.29 -5.23 16.10
C ILE A 108 -9.21 -6.24 14.96
N LEU A 109 -9.26 -7.54 15.25
CA LEU A 109 -9.25 -8.59 14.22
C LEU A 109 -10.44 -8.50 13.28
N ASP A 110 -11.63 -8.24 13.82
CA ASP A 110 -12.84 -8.02 13.02
C ASP A 110 -12.68 -6.82 12.09
N MET A 111 -12.11 -5.72 12.58
CA MET A 111 -11.86 -4.55 11.75
C MET A 111 -10.84 -4.84 10.65
N LEU A 112 -9.69 -5.43 10.98
CA LEU A 112 -8.66 -5.72 10.00
C LEU A 112 -9.17 -6.70 8.92
N ALA A 113 -9.79 -7.82 9.33
CA ALA A 113 -10.27 -8.84 8.40
C ALA A 113 -11.32 -8.30 7.41
N ARG A 114 -12.17 -7.37 7.83
CA ARG A 114 -13.14 -6.69 6.94
C ARG A 114 -12.50 -5.70 5.98
N ASN A 115 -11.30 -5.22 6.29
CA ASN A 115 -10.65 -4.14 5.57
C ASN A 115 -9.44 -4.59 4.74
N VAL A 116 -9.11 -5.88 4.73
CA VAL A 116 -8.19 -6.45 3.74
C VAL A 116 -8.96 -6.66 2.43
N VAL A 117 -8.53 -5.98 1.39
CA VAL A 117 -9.16 -5.97 0.07
C VAL A 117 -8.14 -6.41 -0.98
N PHE A 118 -8.28 -7.63 -1.48
CA PHE A 118 -7.53 -8.08 -2.64
C PHE A 118 -8.09 -7.43 -3.91
N LEU A 119 -7.22 -6.84 -4.74
CA LEU A 119 -7.63 -6.16 -5.96
C LEU A 119 -7.88 -7.16 -7.09
N THR A 120 -9.10 -7.20 -7.60
CA THR A 120 -9.53 -8.14 -8.65
C THR A 120 -10.20 -7.40 -9.79
N ALA A 121 -10.34 -8.07 -10.94
CA ALA A 121 -11.09 -7.53 -12.08
C ALA A 121 -12.55 -7.18 -11.69
N GLU A 122 -13.13 -7.90 -10.72
CA GLU A 122 -14.52 -7.70 -10.29
C GLU A 122 -14.71 -6.44 -9.43
N ASN A 123 -13.67 -6.01 -8.70
CA ASN A 123 -13.80 -4.91 -7.73
C ASN A 123 -13.00 -3.65 -8.08
N ILE A 124 -12.01 -3.73 -8.97
CA ILE A 124 -11.06 -2.64 -9.23
C ILE A 124 -11.75 -1.35 -9.66
N GLU A 125 -12.71 -1.42 -10.60
CA GLU A 125 -13.43 -0.25 -11.06
C GLU A 125 -14.16 0.47 -9.92
N ARG A 126 -14.87 -0.31 -9.09
CA ARG A 126 -15.60 0.24 -7.94
C ARG A 126 -14.63 0.91 -6.96
N ILE A 127 -13.50 0.27 -6.68
CA ILE A 127 -12.48 0.79 -5.77
C ILE A 127 -11.93 2.12 -6.31
N LEU A 128 -11.48 2.16 -7.56
CA LEU A 128 -10.97 3.37 -8.21
C LEU A 128 -11.99 4.50 -8.22
N LYS A 129 -13.27 4.18 -8.45
CA LYS A 129 -14.39 5.15 -8.44
C LYS A 129 -14.62 5.78 -7.06
N GLN A 130 -14.35 5.04 -5.98
CA GLN A 130 -14.66 5.42 -4.60
C GLN A 130 -13.48 6.08 -3.86
N GLN A 131 -12.27 6.06 -4.41
CA GLN A 131 -11.10 6.65 -3.75
C GLN A 131 -11.28 8.14 -3.50
N MET A 132 -10.89 8.57 -2.29
CA MET A 132 -10.91 9.99 -1.92
C MET A 132 -9.86 10.77 -2.71
N TRP A 133 -8.64 10.23 -2.78
CA TRP A 133 -7.48 10.88 -3.41
C TRP A 133 -7.21 10.29 -4.79
N LEU A 134 -6.93 11.16 -5.76
CA LEU A 134 -6.57 10.72 -7.12
C LEU A 134 -5.19 10.02 -7.14
N SER A 135 -4.25 10.46 -6.30
CA SER A 135 -2.96 9.78 -6.15
C SER A 135 -3.13 8.34 -5.69
N THR A 136 -3.92 8.08 -4.64
CA THR A 136 -4.19 6.72 -4.16
C THR A 136 -4.89 5.88 -5.23
N ALA A 137 -5.83 6.47 -5.99
CA ALA A 137 -6.47 5.75 -7.10
C ALA A 137 -5.44 5.33 -8.16
N TRP A 138 -4.50 6.21 -8.50
CA TRP A 138 -3.44 5.91 -9.46
C TRP A 138 -2.50 4.81 -8.95
N ASP A 139 -2.10 4.84 -7.68
CA ASP A 139 -1.29 3.79 -7.07
C ASP A 139 -2.02 2.43 -7.04
N ILE A 140 -3.29 2.41 -6.67
CA ILE A 140 -4.13 1.19 -6.68
C ILE A 140 -4.27 0.61 -8.09
N ALA A 141 -4.40 1.46 -9.12
CA ALA A 141 -4.46 1.00 -10.51
C ALA A 141 -3.14 0.32 -10.93
N ASN A 142 -1.99 0.89 -10.58
CA ASN A 142 -0.69 0.28 -10.84
C ASN A 142 -0.47 -1.01 -10.06
N LEU A 143 -0.84 -1.03 -8.78
CA LEU A 143 -0.80 -2.22 -7.92
C LEU A 143 -1.61 -3.37 -8.55
N TYR A 144 -2.83 -3.09 -9.01
CA TYR A 144 -3.67 -4.08 -9.69
C TYR A 144 -3.06 -4.56 -11.01
N LEU A 145 -2.62 -3.64 -11.89
CA LEU A 145 -2.04 -4.00 -13.19
C LEU A 145 -0.78 -4.85 -13.03
N ALA A 146 0.11 -4.49 -12.09
CA ALA A 146 1.29 -5.27 -11.76
C ALA A 146 0.90 -6.68 -11.26
N SER A 147 -0.14 -6.78 -10.40
CA SER A 147 -0.59 -8.06 -9.83
C SER A 147 -1.02 -9.11 -10.85
N ILE A 148 -1.50 -8.67 -12.02
CA ILE A 148 -1.97 -9.55 -13.11
C ILE A 148 -0.94 -9.67 -14.24
N GLY A 149 0.23 -9.06 -14.10
CA GLY A 149 1.29 -9.05 -15.12
C GLY A 149 1.03 -8.13 -16.32
N ALA A 150 0.07 -7.21 -16.20
CA ALA A 150 -0.19 -6.20 -17.21
C ALA A 150 0.84 -5.06 -17.14
N SER A 151 0.95 -4.27 -18.20
CA SER A 151 1.81 -3.08 -18.20
C SER A 151 1.23 -2.02 -17.25
N VAL A 152 1.99 -1.65 -16.21
CA VAL A 152 1.68 -0.53 -15.31
C VAL A 152 1.58 0.80 -16.06
N LEU A 153 0.83 1.76 -15.51
CA LEU A 153 0.55 3.08 -16.11
C LEU A 153 1.82 3.84 -16.47
N SER A 154 2.81 3.80 -15.56
CA SER A 154 4.12 4.42 -15.71
C SER A 154 5.24 3.48 -15.27
N GLN A 155 6.41 3.61 -15.89
CA GLN A 155 7.63 2.90 -15.45
C GLN A 155 8.20 3.50 -14.16
N ASP A 156 7.87 4.76 -13.87
CA ASP A 156 8.26 5.43 -12.63
C ASP A 156 7.27 5.14 -11.48
N ALA A 157 6.24 4.34 -11.72
CA ALA A 157 5.30 3.93 -10.68
C ALA A 157 6.02 3.12 -9.60
N CYS A 158 5.68 3.39 -8.34
CA CYS A 158 6.23 2.60 -7.25
C CYS A 158 5.80 1.13 -7.39
N HIS A 159 6.76 0.21 -7.34
CA HIS A 159 6.51 -1.23 -7.40
C HIS A 159 6.02 -1.75 -6.04
N ILE A 160 4.86 -1.28 -5.61
CA ILE A 160 4.20 -1.72 -4.38
C ILE A 160 3.44 -3.03 -4.59
N VAL A 161 3.36 -3.83 -3.53
CA VAL A 161 2.62 -5.10 -3.47
C VAL A 161 1.40 -5.04 -2.54
N GLY A 162 1.29 -3.95 -1.80
CA GLY A 162 0.16 -3.57 -0.97
C GLY A 162 0.15 -2.06 -0.74
N LEU A 163 -0.99 -1.55 -0.25
CA LEU A 163 -1.16 -0.17 0.15
C LEU A 163 -2.17 -0.09 1.30
N SER A 164 -1.77 0.58 2.38
CA SER A 164 -2.65 0.91 3.50
C SER A 164 -3.11 2.37 3.45
N GLU A 165 -4.41 2.58 3.36
CA GLU A 165 -5.04 3.90 3.49
C GLU A 165 -6.06 3.86 4.64
N GLU A 166 -5.88 4.73 5.64
CA GLU A 166 -6.66 4.75 6.87
C GLU A 166 -6.73 3.38 7.58
N THR A 167 -7.83 2.64 7.41
CA THR A 167 -8.03 1.29 7.93
C THR A 167 -8.01 0.21 6.86
N THR A 168 -8.02 0.58 5.58
CA THR A 168 -8.12 -0.34 4.46
C THR A 168 -6.75 -0.75 3.97
N CYS A 169 -6.57 -2.05 3.73
CA CYS A 169 -5.37 -2.65 3.18
C CYS A 169 -5.71 -3.16 1.77
N TYR A 170 -5.28 -2.45 0.74
CA TYR A 170 -5.36 -2.92 -0.64
C TYR A 170 -4.18 -3.82 -0.91
N VAL A 171 -4.43 -5.05 -1.35
CA VAL A 171 -3.38 -6.07 -1.50
C VAL A 171 -3.41 -6.65 -2.91
N SER A 172 -2.22 -6.83 -3.49
CA SER A 172 -2.03 -7.49 -4.77
C SER A 172 -2.47 -8.95 -4.72
N MET A 173 -3.07 -9.44 -5.81
CA MET A 173 -3.33 -10.87 -6.00
C MET A 173 -2.06 -11.71 -6.16
N SER A 174 -0.91 -11.07 -6.44
CA SER A 174 0.39 -11.75 -6.48
C SER A 174 0.78 -12.34 -5.12
N TYR A 175 0.19 -11.86 -4.01
CA TYR A 175 0.38 -12.41 -2.67
C TYR A 175 0.23 -13.95 -2.63
N PHE A 176 -0.75 -14.49 -3.36
CA PHE A 176 -1.04 -15.93 -3.36
C PHE A 176 -0.10 -16.73 -4.27
N ALA A 177 0.72 -16.06 -5.08
CA ALA A 177 1.76 -16.65 -5.92
C ALA A 177 3.18 -16.31 -5.43
N GLU A 178 3.30 -15.66 -4.26
CA GLU A 178 4.57 -15.20 -3.72
C GLU A 178 5.50 -16.38 -3.38
N THR A 179 6.78 -16.19 -3.70
CA THR A 179 7.84 -17.19 -3.58
C THR A 179 8.84 -16.88 -2.47
N ASP A 180 8.99 -15.62 -2.07
CA ASP A 180 9.75 -15.25 -0.89
C ASP A 180 9.08 -15.91 0.34
N PRO A 181 9.79 -16.79 1.06
CA PRO A 181 9.21 -17.51 2.20
C PRO A 181 8.79 -16.58 3.34
N CYS A 182 9.42 -15.40 3.46
CA CYS A 182 9.22 -14.43 4.53
C CYS A 182 8.34 -13.23 4.11
N ALA A 183 7.97 -13.13 2.85
CA ALA A 183 7.02 -12.13 2.38
C ALA A 183 5.59 -12.41 2.86
N ASP A 184 4.93 -11.37 3.35
CA ASP A 184 3.57 -11.41 3.91
C ASP A 184 2.90 -10.03 3.87
N PHE A 185 2.56 -9.59 2.66
CA PHE A 185 2.02 -8.26 2.40
C PHE A 185 0.75 -7.97 3.20
N VAL A 186 -0.08 -8.98 3.48
CA VAL A 186 -1.28 -8.82 4.31
C VAL A 186 -0.93 -8.42 5.74
N VAL A 187 0.10 -9.04 6.32
CA VAL A 187 0.60 -8.67 7.66
C VAL A 187 1.27 -7.31 7.63
N HIS A 188 2.04 -7.02 6.57
CA HIS A 188 2.69 -5.73 6.35
C HIS A 188 1.67 -4.58 6.34
N GLU A 189 0.67 -4.65 5.45
CA GLU A 189 -0.36 -3.60 5.35
C GLU A 189 -1.20 -3.48 6.62
N ALA A 190 -1.53 -4.60 7.26
CA ALA A 190 -2.24 -4.58 8.54
C ALA A 190 -1.40 -3.92 9.66
N ALA A 191 -0.08 -4.03 9.63
CA ALA A 191 0.81 -3.36 10.57
C ALA A 191 0.76 -1.83 10.40
N HIS A 192 0.56 -1.32 9.18
CA HIS A 192 0.35 0.10 8.93
C HIS A 192 -0.92 0.65 9.57
N VAL A 193 -2.02 -0.13 9.51
CA VAL A 193 -3.28 0.25 10.15
C VAL A 193 -3.11 0.56 11.63
N PHE A 194 -2.17 -0.09 12.33
CA PHE A 194 -1.97 0.15 13.77
C PHE A 194 -1.47 1.56 14.13
N HIS A 195 -0.76 2.23 13.23
CA HIS A 195 -0.31 3.61 13.45
C HIS A 195 -1.07 4.65 12.63
N ASN A 196 -2.00 4.20 11.78
CA ASN A 196 -2.91 5.06 11.02
C ASN A 196 -4.29 5.18 11.71
N CYS A 197 -4.74 4.13 12.39
CA CYS A 197 -6.06 4.06 13.00
C CYS A 197 -6.07 4.57 14.44
N LYS A 198 -6.96 5.53 14.73
CA LYS A 198 -7.23 5.99 16.09
C LYS A 198 -8.04 4.96 16.86
N ARG A 199 -7.81 4.88 18.17
CA ARG A 199 -8.53 3.95 19.07
C ARG A 199 -10.03 4.25 19.11
N THR A 200 -10.40 5.52 19.07
CA THR A 200 -11.80 5.98 19.07
C THR A 200 -12.57 5.54 17.83
N THR A 201 -11.91 5.31 16.69
CA THR A 201 -12.54 4.73 15.49
C THR A 201 -13.15 3.35 15.77
N LEU A 202 -12.59 2.60 16.71
CA LEU A 202 -13.09 1.29 17.15
C LEU A 202 -13.92 1.37 18.44
N GLY A 203 -14.21 2.57 18.96
CA GLY A 203 -14.84 2.72 20.27
C GLY A 203 -13.94 2.29 21.44
N LEU A 204 -12.62 2.17 21.22
CA LEU A 204 -11.67 1.86 22.27
C LEU A 204 -11.28 3.13 23.04
N ASN A 205 -10.98 2.96 24.33
CA ASN A 205 -10.53 4.07 25.18
C ASN A 205 -9.22 4.65 24.67
N GLU A 206 -9.20 5.96 24.40
CA GLU A 206 -7.99 6.71 24.08
C GLU A 206 -7.41 7.41 25.31
N SER A 207 -6.12 7.73 25.24
CA SER A 207 -5.48 8.63 26.21
C SER A 207 -4.45 9.49 25.47
N ARG A 208 -3.95 10.56 26.10
CA ARG A 208 -2.92 11.43 25.50
C ARG A 208 -1.66 10.67 25.05
N ARG A 209 -1.39 9.48 25.58
CA ARG A 209 -0.24 8.61 25.20
C ARG A 209 -0.64 7.40 24.34
N LYS A 210 -1.93 7.25 24.03
CA LYS A 210 -2.52 6.14 23.26
C LYS A 210 -3.67 6.71 22.40
N GLU A 211 -3.32 7.50 21.40
CA GLU A 211 -4.28 8.01 20.42
C GLU A 211 -4.55 6.95 19.33
N TYR A 212 -3.47 6.39 18.79
CA TYR A 212 -3.49 5.32 17.79
C TYR A 212 -3.52 3.93 18.43
N LEU A 213 -3.85 2.88 17.65
CA LEU A 213 -3.88 1.50 18.14
C LEU A 213 -2.54 1.09 18.74
N LEU A 214 -1.42 1.42 18.07
CA LEU A 214 -0.06 1.28 18.60
C LEU A 214 0.73 2.58 18.43
N ASN A 215 1.61 2.85 19.40
CA ASN A 215 2.50 4.00 19.36
C ASN A 215 3.85 3.59 18.74
N ILE A 216 4.02 3.87 17.46
CA ILE A 216 5.20 3.51 16.66
C ILE A 216 5.91 4.78 16.22
N HIS A 217 7.24 4.83 16.36
CA HIS A 217 8.04 5.96 15.94
C HIS A 217 7.92 6.16 14.43
N TYR A 218 7.69 7.41 13.99
CA TYR A 218 7.40 7.71 12.58
C TYR A 218 8.44 7.13 11.61
N ALA A 219 9.72 7.31 11.91
CA ALA A 219 10.82 6.80 11.07
C ALA A 219 10.99 5.26 11.11
N ARG A 220 10.28 4.55 12.00
CA ARG A 220 10.35 3.08 12.15
C ARG A 220 9.06 2.38 11.72
N ARG A 221 8.12 3.08 11.07
CA ARG A 221 6.84 2.51 10.65
C ARG A 221 7.02 1.38 9.64
N GLU A 222 7.86 1.58 8.63
CA GLU A 222 8.23 0.55 7.66
C GLU A 222 9.02 -0.58 8.31
N THR A 223 10.02 -0.25 9.13
CA THR A 223 10.81 -1.25 9.87
C THR A 223 9.90 -2.15 10.73
N PHE A 224 8.88 -1.56 11.37
CA PHE A 224 7.89 -2.30 12.14
C PHE A 224 7.04 -3.22 11.26
N ALA A 225 6.56 -2.73 10.10
CA ALA A 225 5.76 -3.51 9.17
C ALA A 225 6.55 -4.70 8.61
N TYR A 226 7.75 -4.48 8.09
CA TYR A 226 8.64 -5.55 7.61
C TYR A 226 9.05 -6.54 8.71
N ALA A 227 9.31 -6.06 9.93
CA ALA A 227 9.62 -6.95 11.05
C ALA A 227 8.42 -7.84 11.42
N CYS A 228 7.20 -7.29 11.41
CA CYS A 228 5.96 -8.04 11.63
C CYS A 228 5.73 -9.08 10.53
N GLU A 229 5.93 -8.68 9.27
CA GLU A 229 5.83 -9.51 8.07
C GLU A 229 6.75 -10.74 8.16
N ALA A 230 8.05 -10.53 8.28
CA ALA A 230 9.01 -11.62 8.35
C ALA A 230 8.81 -12.49 9.60
N TYR A 231 8.51 -11.88 10.76
CA TYR A 231 8.27 -12.64 11.99
C TYR A 231 7.01 -13.51 11.91
N SER A 232 5.93 -13.02 11.29
CA SER A 232 4.71 -13.81 11.00
C SER A 232 5.09 -15.09 10.26
N ARG A 233 5.81 -14.95 9.15
CA ARG A 233 6.20 -16.08 8.30
C ARG A 233 7.13 -17.04 9.01
N ILE A 234 8.21 -16.54 9.61
CA ILE A 234 9.20 -17.35 10.34
C ILE A 234 8.51 -18.17 11.43
N THR A 235 7.61 -17.56 12.21
CA THR A 235 6.91 -18.28 13.28
C THR A 235 5.87 -19.27 12.76
N SER A 236 5.23 -19.00 11.64
CA SER A 236 4.24 -19.91 11.03
C SER A 236 4.88 -21.17 10.42
N MET A 237 6.11 -21.07 9.91
CA MET A 237 6.79 -22.18 9.22
C MET A 237 7.72 -23.02 10.12
N THR A 238 7.89 -22.64 11.39
CA THR A 238 8.87 -23.28 12.28
C THR A 238 8.28 -23.66 13.64
N ALA A 239 8.79 -24.75 14.22
CA ALA A 239 8.29 -25.28 15.50
C ALA A 239 9.19 -24.93 16.70
N SER A 240 10.43 -24.50 16.48
CA SER A 240 11.42 -24.30 17.54
C SER A 240 12.25 -23.03 17.35
N THR A 241 12.81 -22.51 18.44
CA THR A 241 13.69 -21.33 18.41
C THR A 241 14.90 -21.52 17.50
N THR A 242 15.50 -22.71 17.48
CA THR A 242 16.64 -23.01 16.60
C THR A 242 16.24 -22.93 15.12
N GLN A 243 15.08 -23.48 14.76
CA GLN A 243 14.56 -23.39 13.39
C GLN A 243 14.23 -21.96 12.99
N ARG A 244 13.69 -21.14 13.91
CA ARG A 244 13.43 -19.72 13.65
C ARG A 244 14.71 -18.94 13.38
N GLN A 245 15.77 -19.19 14.15
CA GLN A 245 17.07 -18.56 13.93
C GLN A 245 17.67 -18.96 12.58
N GLU A 246 17.51 -20.21 12.17
CA GLU A 246 18.00 -20.67 10.87
C GLU A 246 17.18 -20.08 9.71
N ALA A 247 15.86 -19.93 9.87
CA ALA A 247 15.03 -19.21 8.91
C ALA A 247 15.44 -17.74 8.80
N LEU A 248 15.74 -17.08 9.92
CA LEU A 248 16.23 -15.70 9.93
C LEU A 248 17.57 -15.54 9.20
N LYS A 249 18.51 -16.48 9.35
CA LYS A 249 19.79 -16.41 8.61
C LYS A 249 19.57 -16.46 7.11
N ARG A 250 18.77 -17.42 6.64
CA ARG A 250 18.40 -17.52 5.22
C ARG A 250 17.70 -16.25 4.71
N HIS A 251 16.82 -15.67 5.52
CA HIS A 251 16.18 -14.38 5.22
C HIS A 251 17.20 -13.26 5.04
N ALA A 252 18.20 -13.19 5.92
CA ALA A 252 19.22 -12.16 5.90
C ALA A 252 20.15 -12.24 4.68
N ASP A 253 20.32 -13.43 4.10
CA ASP A 253 21.19 -13.64 2.94
C ASP A 253 20.50 -13.27 1.61
N ASP A 254 19.20 -13.58 1.46
CA ASP A 254 18.54 -13.57 0.15
C ASP A 254 17.36 -12.59 0.01
N PHE A 255 16.71 -12.17 1.10
CA PHE A 255 15.38 -11.53 1.06
C PHE A 255 15.28 -10.28 1.95
N LEU A 256 16.30 -9.43 1.96
CA LEU A 256 16.21 -8.15 2.68
C LEU A 256 15.13 -7.24 2.07
N PRO A 257 14.42 -6.44 2.90
CA PRO A 257 13.44 -5.48 2.39
C PRO A 257 14.03 -4.61 1.28
N PRO A 258 13.32 -4.39 0.16
CA PRO A 258 13.81 -3.54 -0.92
C PRO A 258 13.65 -2.04 -0.65
N ASP A 259 13.16 -1.65 0.54
CA ASP A 259 12.78 -0.29 0.89
C ASP A 259 13.93 0.48 1.57
N GLU A 260 14.40 1.54 0.92
CA GLU A 260 15.49 2.39 1.40
C GLU A 260 15.19 3.10 2.73
N ARG A 261 13.91 3.18 3.15
CA ARG A 261 13.51 3.71 4.47
C ARG A 261 13.89 2.76 5.61
N VAL A 262 14.25 1.50 5.31
CA VAL A 262 14.58 0.48 6.30
C VAL A 262 16.09 0.34 6.45
N ASP A 263 16.61 0.64 7.64
CA ASP A 263 17.97 0.23 8.00
C ASP A 263 18.02 -1.28 8.20
N HIS A 264 18.70 -2.00 7.29
CA HIS A 264 18.76 -3.46 7.32
C HIS A 264 19.44 -4.01 8.58
N GLY A 265 20.41 -3.29 9.15
CA GLY A 265 21.08 -3.71 10.38
C GLY A 265 20.15 -3.63 11.59
N GLU A 266 19.44 -2.51 11.73
CA GLU A 266 18.42 -2.33 12.77
C GLU A 266 17.28 -3.34 12.60
N TYR A 267 16.78 -3.53 11.38
CA TYR A 267 15.75 -4.50 11.04
C TYR A 267 16.12 -5.93 11.47
N LEU A 268 17.30 -6.41 11.08
CA LEU A 268 17.76 -7.76 11.42
C LEU A 268 18.01 -7.94 12.91
N ASP A 269 18.49 -6.91 13.61
CA ASP A 269 18.69 -6.95 15.06
C ASP A 269 17.34 -7.06 15.81
N ILE A 270 16.35 -6.27 15.40
CA ILE A 270 14.97 -6.33 15.94
C ILE A 270 14.38 -7.73 15.72
N LEU A 271 14.47 -8.25 14.49
CA LEU A 271 13.93 -9.55 14.14
C LEU A 271 14.65 -10.69 14.88
N GLY A 272 15.96 -10.56 15.07
CA GLY A 272 16.78 -11.50 15.85
C GLY A 272 16.42 -11.56 17.32
N GLU A 273 16.10 -10.42 17.96
CA GLU A 273 15.50 -10.41 19.30
C GLU A 273 14.14 -11.12 19.32
N ALA A 274 13.26 -10.77 18.37
CA ALA A 274 11.91 -11.30 18.32
C ALA A 274 11.88 -12.82 18.15
N VAL A 275 12.70 -13.35 17.25
CA VAL A 275 12.86 -14.79 16.95
C VAL A 275 13.32 -15.60 18.17
N ARG A 276 14.17 -15.01 19.01
CA ARG A 276 14.67 -15.64 20.25
C ARG A 276 13.65 -15.61 21.38
N ALA A 277 12.77 -14.61 21.39
CA ALA A 277 11.79 -14.40 22.44
C ALA A 277 10.52 -15.26 22.25
N ARG A 278 9.83 -15.56 23.36
CA ARG A 278 8.49 -16.18 23.31
C ARG A 278 7.39 -15.16 22.97
N ASN A 279 7.66 -13.88 23.22
CA ASN A 279 6.78 -12.73 23.01
C ASN A 279 7.35 -11.78 21.93
N GLY A 280 7.85 -12.34 20.81
CA GLY A 280 8.57 -11.57 19.79
C GLY A 280 7.83 -10.34 19.26
N TRP A 281 6.50 -10.42 19.10
CA TRP A 281 5.65 -9.28 18.74
C TRP A 281 5.85 -8.05 19.65
N GLN A 282 5.94 -8.26 20.95
CA GLN A 282 6.18 -7.19 21.93
C GLN A 282 7.60 -6.63 21.85
N HIS A 283 8.59 -7.45 21.48
CA HIS A 283 9.96 -6.98 21.22
C HIS A 283 10.01 -6.08 20.00
N ILE A 284 9.37 -6.48 18.90
CA ILE A 284 9.26 -5.67 17.67
C ILE A 284 8.62 -4.31 18.00
N LEU A 285 7.47 -4.32 18.67
CA LEU A 285 6.79 -3.09 19.07
C LEU A 285 7.67 -2.21 19.97
N LYS A 286 8.31 -2.79 20.98
CA LYS A 286 9.15 -2.03 21.92
C LYS A 286 10.33 -1.37 21.23
N ARG A 287 10.98 -2.06 20.28
CA ARG A 287 12.11 -1.52 19.52
C ARG A 287 11.67 -0.45 18.52
N CYS A 288 10.45 -0.55 17.99
CA CYS A 288 9.92 0.43 17.03
C CYS A 288 9.15 1.59 17.69
N ALA A 289 8.88 1.52 18.99
CA ALA A 289 8.23 2.60 19.73
C ALA A 289 9.15 3.83 19.85
N PRO A 290 8.59 5.04 20.01
CA PRO A 290 9.39 6.22 20.33
C PRO A 290 10.19 6.03 21.61
N ASP A 291 11.39 6.62 21.66
CA ASP A 291 12.18 6.63 22.88
C ASP A 291 11.35 7.21 24.03
N LYS A 292 11.49 6.61 25.21
CA LYS A 292 10.89 7.18 26.41
C LYS A 292 11.53 8.54 26.64
N VAL A 293 10.81 9.61 26.35
CA VAL A 293 11.13 10.95 26.84
C VAL A 293 11.29 10.82 28.35
N ARG A 294 12.54 10.95 28.82
CA ARG A 294 12.87 10.93 30.25
C ARG A 294 12.29 12.15 30.94
#